data_AF-A0A0S8HGU9-F1
#
_entry.id   AF-A0A0S8HGU9-F1
#
_cell.length_a   1.000
_cell.length_b   1.000
_cell.length_c   1.000
_cell.angle_alpha   90.00
_cell.angle_beta   90.00
_cell.angle_gamma   90.00
#
_symmetry.space_group_name_H-M   'P 1'
#
loop_
_entity.id
_entity.type
_entity.pdbx_description
1 polymer ?
#
loop_
_entity_poly.entity_id
_entity_poly.type
_entity_poly.pdbx_seq_one_letter_code
_entity_poly.pdbx_strand_id
1 'polypeptide(L)'
;MACLAAWPLIAVLAGGCRPPPPDTQRPKVGTDPCAERLHDVCGHLLLYYQIHKRLPPTLKQLKSSDVLPLPPLVCPVSGKPYVYEPQGLLLRGQPGRLVLYDPEPSHSGIRWGILVGTSARGDSIIPCVIAVTEEQLASATTQPAPEPPDKQ
;
A
#
# COMPACT_ATOMS: atom_id res chain seq x y z
N MET A 1 -66.57 -53.55 -19.26
CA MET A 1 -66.24 -52.21 -19.77
C MET A 1 -64.84 -51.88 -19.32
N ALA A 2 -63.97 -51.55 -20.27
CA ALA A 2 -62.52 -51.73 -20.23
C ALA A 2 -61.73 -50.53 -19.68
N CYS A 3 -60.52 -50.86 -19.21
CA CYS A 3 -59.38 -50.01 -18.89
C CYS A 3 -59.16 -48.84 -19.86
N LEU A 4 -58.80 -47.67 -19.33
CA LEU A 4 -57.88 -46.75 -19.98
C LEU A 4 -56.94 -46.13 -18.95
N ALA A 5 -55.66 -46.47 -19.10
CA ALA A 5 -54.53 -45.87 -18.41
C ALA A 5 -54.22 -44.50 -19.03
N ALA A 6 -53.86 -43.52 -18.20
CA ALA A 6 -53.36 -42.23 -18.64
C ALA A 6 -52.13 -41.84 -17.82
N TRP A 7 -50.95 -42.07 -18.39
CA TRP A 7 -49.75 -41.28 -18.13
C TRP A 7 -49.65 -40.24 -19.26
N PRO A 8 -49.19 -39.01 -18.98
CA PRO A 8 -47.82 -38.73 -19.42
C PRO A 8 -47.04 -37.62 -18.67
N LEU A 9 -45.74 -37.62 -18.98
CA LEU A 9 -44.80 -36.48 -19.09
C LEU A 9 -44.25 -35.86 -17.79
N ILE A 10 -43.27 -36.55 -17.20
CA ILE A 10 -42.19 -35.89 -16.45
C ILE A 10 -41.22 -35.29 -17.48
N ALA A 11 -41.19 -33.96 -17.56
CA ALA A 11 -40.26 -33.22 -18.40
C ALA A 11 -38.85 -33.24 -17.77
N VAL A 12 -37.87 -33.71 -18.53
CA VAL A 12 -36.45 -33.75 -18.15
C VAL A 12 -35.86 -32.34 -18.19
N LEU A 13 -35.57 -31.76 -17.02
CA LEU A 13 -34.76 -30.54 -16.90
C LEU A 13 -33.27 -30.89 -17.05
N ALA A 14 -32.82 -31.10 -18.29
CA ALA A 14 -31.39 -31.10 -18.61
C ALA A 14 -30.90 -29.65 -18.81
N GLY A 15 -30.86 -28.88 -17.72
CA GLY A 15 -30.19 -27.58 -17.68
C GLY A 15 -28.67 -27.79 -17.74
N GLY A 16 -28.10 -27.72 -18.95
CA GLY A 16 -26.67 -27.88 -19.17
C GLY A 16 -25.84 -26.83 -18.42
N CYS A 17 -24.90 -27.29 -17.61
CA CYS A 17 -23.80 -26.45 -17.12
C CYS A 17 -22.93 -26.06 -18.31
N ARG A 18 -23.06 -24.81 -18.77
CA ARG A 18 -22.14 -24.25 -19.77
C ARG A 18 -20.85 -23.87 -19.04
N PRO A 19 -19.68 -24.44 -19.37
CA PRO A 19 -18.43 -23.99 -18.80
C PRO A 19 -18.22 -22.51 -19.14
N PRO A 20 -17.73 -21.69 -18.20
CA PRO A 20 -17.43 -20.30 -18.48
C PRO A 20 -16.45 -20.23 -19.66
N PRO A 21 -16.58 -19.22 -20.55
CA PRO A 21 -15.61 -19.02 -21.61
C PRO A 21 -14.20 -18.90 -21.01
N PRO A 22 -13.16 -19.36 -21.72
CA PRO A 22 -11.78 -19.22 -21.26
C PRO A 22 -11.52 -17.76 -20.91
N ASP A 23 -10.93 -17.54 -19.74
CA ASP A 23 -10.58 -16.24 -19.18
C ASP A 23 -9.92 -15.40 -20.29
N THR A 24 -10.67 -14.44 -20.85
CA THR A 24 -10.10 -13.31 -21.54
C THR A 24 -9.31 -12.59 -20.46
N GLN A 25 -8.02 -12.92 -20.39
CA GLN A 25 -7.05 -12.39 -19.45
C GLN A 25 -7.33 -10.91 -19.28
N ARG A 26 -8.01 -10.58 -18.18
CA ARG A 26 -8.33 -9.20 -17.84
C ARG A 26 -7.00 -8.47 -17.95
N PRO A 27 -6.90 -7.35 -18.69
CA PRO A 27 -5.68 -6.58 -18.72
C PRO A 27 -5.25 -6.39 -17.27
N LYS A 28 -4.13 -7.01 -16.88
CA LYS A 28 -3.56 -6.77 -15.56
C LYS A 28 -3.22 -5.30 -15.61
N VAL A 29 -4.04 -4.48 -14.95
CA VAL A 29 -3.64 -3.12 -14.60
C VAL A 29 -2.29 -3.31 -13.91
N GLY A 30 -1.21 -2.95 -14.60
CA GLY A 30 0.13 -3.27 -14.14
C GLY A 30 0.36 -2.45 -12.88
N THR A 31 0.24 -3.08 -11.72
CA THR A 31 0.60 -2.40 -10.48
C THR A 31 2.08 -2.12 -10.50
N ASP A 32 2.44 -0.87 -10.19
CA ASP A 32 3.83 -0.45 -10.21
C ASP A 32 4.63 -1.25 -9.17
N PRO A 33 5.73 -1.93 -9.54
CA PRO A 33 6.48 -2.76 -8.62
C PRO A 33 7.11 -1.96 -7.48
N CYS A 34 7.35 -0.66 -7.66
CA CYS A 34 7.83 0.22 -6.60
C CYS A 34 6.71 0.53 -5.59
N ALA A 35 5.49 0.79 -6.07
CA ALA A 35 4.34 1.01 -5.20
C ALA A 35 4.05 -0.22 -4.32
N GLU A 36 4.06 -1.42 -4.91
CA GLU A 36 3.90 -2.68 -4.18
C GLU A 36 5.01 -2.87 -3.13
N ARG A 37 6.26 -2.62 -3.51
CA ARG A 37 7.39 -2.72 -2.57
C ARG A 37 7.26 -1.75 -1.38
N LEU A 38 6.84 -0.51 -1.63
CA LEU A 38 6.58 0.45 -0.57
C LEU A 38 5.38 0.04 0.29
N HIS A 39 4.38 -0.62 -0.29
CA HIS A 39 3.25 -1.18 0.46
C HIS A 39 3.71 -2.25 1.45
N ASP A 40 4.62 -3.14 1.04
CA ASP A 40 5.21 -4.13 1.95
C ASP A 40 5.98 -3.46 3.10
N VAL A 41 6.71 -2.37 2.82
CA VAL A 41 7.43 -1.58 3.84
C VAL A 41 6.46 -0.92 4.83
N CYS A 42 5.25 -0.54 4.42
CA CYS A 42 4.23 0.02 5.33
C CYS A 42 3.93 -0.92 6.50
N GLY A 43 3.84 -2.23 6.25
CA GLY A 43 3.60 -3.23 7.30
C GLY A 43 4.69 -3.24 8.37
N HIS A 44 5.95 -3.13 7.95
CA HIS A 44 7.10 -3.06 8.86
C HIS A 44 7.12 -1.78 9.69
N LEU A 45 6.81 -0.64 9.07
CA LEU A 45 6.70 0.64 9.77
C LEU A 45 5.58 0.62 10.81
N LEU A 46 4.42 0.07 10.45
CA LEU A 46 3.29 -0.07 11.36
C LEU A 46 3.63 -0.97 12.55
N LEU A 47 4.27 -2.12 12.30
CA LEU A 47 4.69 -3.04 13.36
C LEU A 47 5.71 -2.39 14.31
N TYR A 48 6.72 -1.71 13.76
CA TYR A 48 7.70 -0.99 14.57
C TYR A 48 7.02 0.09 15.42
N TYR A 49 6.12 0.87 14.83
CA TYR A 49 5.39 1.92 15.56
C TYR A 49 4.52 1.33 16.66
N GLN A 50 3.87 0.18 16.43
CA GLN A 50 3.03 -0.45 17.45
C GLN A 50 3.81 -0.80 18.72
N ILE A 51 5.08 -1.20 18.58
CA ILE A 51 5.98 -1.57 19.68
C ILE A 51 6.62 -0.34 20.32
N HIS A 52 7.14 0.59 19.52
CA HIS A 52 7.98 1.68 20.01
C HIS A 52 7.27 3.02 20.15
N LYS A 53 6.04 3.15 19.64
CA LYS A 53 5.23 4.38 19.59
C LYS A 53 5.97 5.57 18.97
N ARG A 54 6.84 5.28 18.02
CA ARG A 54 7.60 6.22 17.19
C ARG A 54 8.03 5.54 15.90
N LEU A 55 8.32 6.32 14.86
CA LEU A 55 8.98 5.80 13.67
C LEU A 55 10.44 5.41 13.96
N PRO A 56 11.02 4.46 13.22
CA PRO A 56 12.42 4.08 13.42
C PRO A 56 13.33 5.26 13.06
N PRO A 57 14.40 5.56 13.81
CA PRO A 57 15.34 6.62 13.43
C PRO A 57 16.13 6.27 12.16
N THR A 58 16.23 4.98 11.81
CA THR A 58 16.84 4.51 10.56
C THR A 58 16.12 3.26 10.08
N LEU A 59 16.06 3.05 8.76
CA LEU A 59 15.48 1.85 8.17
C LEU A 59 16.15 0.53 8.60
N LYS A 60 17.41 0.55 9.06
CA LYS A 60 18.12 -0.64 9.59
C LYS A 60 17.46 -1.25 10.83
N GLN A 61 16.56 -0.50 11.49
CA GLN A 61 15.84 -0.99 12.67
C GLN A 61 14.58 -1.79 12.31
N LEU A 62 14.13 -1.75 11.06
CA LEU A 62 13.09 -2.65 10.59
C LEU A 62 13.63 -4.08 10.60
N LYS A 63 12.83 -5.00 11.14
CA LYS A 63 13.22 -6.40 11.32
C LYS A 63 12.38 -7.29 10.42
N SER A 64 13.06 -8.12 9.64
CA SER A 64 12.42 -9.25 8.97
C SER A 64 11.95 -10.28 10.01
N SER A 65 10.87 -10.97 9.69
CA SER A 65 10.37 -12.13 10.43
C SER A 65 9.91 -13.20 9.44
N ASP A 66 9.65 -14.41 9.91
CA ASP A 66 9.16 -15.52 9.05
C ASP A 66 7.78 -15.22 8.44
N VAL A 67 6.95 -14.44 9.15
CA VAL A 67 5.58 -14.08 8.72
C VAL A 67 5.57 -12.81 7.87
N LEU A 68 6.51 -11.90 8.10
CA LEU A 68 6.64 -10.64 7.40
C LEU A 68 8.10 -10.43 6.97
N PRO A 69 8.49 -10.91 5.78
CA PRO A 69 9.83 -10.67 5.25
C PRO A 69 10.03 -9.20 4.94
N LEU A 70 11.23 -8.66 5.22
CA LEU A 70 11.56 -7.28 4.87
C LEU A 70 11.93 -7.21 3.37
N PRO A 71 11.20 -6.45 2.54
CA PRO A 71 11.57 -6.29 1.14
C PRO A 71 12.90 -5.51 1.02
N PRO A 72 13.60 -5.63 -0.13
CA PRO A 72 14.74 -4.76 -0.43
C PRO A 72 14.36 -3.28 -0.31
N LEU A 73 15.18 -2.47 0.36
CA LEU A 73 14.92 -1.04 0.55
C LEU A 73 15.50 -0.20 -0.60
N VAL A 74 15.26 -0.67 -1.82
CA VAL A 74 15.68 -0.07 -3.09
C VAL A 74 14.50 -0.05 -4.05
N CYS A 75 14.39 0.97 -4.88
CA CYS A 75 13.41 1.04 -5.95
C CYS A 75 13.70 -0.05 -7.01
N PRO A 76 12.71 -0.86 -7.42
CA PRO A 76 12.93 -1.92 -8.42
C PRO A 76 13.18 -1.37 -9.83
N VAL A 77 12.77 -0.14 -10.12
CA VAL A 77 12.90 0.47 -11.45
C VAL A 77 14.23 1.21 -11.59
N SER A 78 14.57 2.09 -10.64
CA SER A 78 15.83 2.84 -10.69
C SER A 78 17.03 2.10 -10.12
N GLY A 79 16.79 1.06 -9.30
CA GLY A 79 17.83 0.34 -8.56
C GLY A 79 18.43 1.14 -7.39
N LYS A 80 17.95 2.36 -7.13
CA LYS A 80 18.50 3.24 -6.09
C LYS A 80 17.84 3.00 -4.73
N PRO A 81 18.58 3.16 -3.62
CA PRO A 81 18.01 3.11 -2.28
C PRO A 81 16.91 4.16 -2.09
N TYR A 82 15.84 3.79 -1.40
CA TYR A 82 14.81 4.76 -1.02
C TYR A 82 15.39 5.82 -0.08
N VAL A 83 14.89 7.05 -0.22
CA VAL A 83 15.24 8.16 0.67
C VAL A 83 14.34 8.11 1.88
N TYR A 84 14.93 7.97 3.07
CA TYR A 84 14.21 7.95 4.33
C TYR A 84 14.44 9.25 5.11
N GLU A 85 13.33 9.88 5.49
CA GLU A 85 13.28 11.12 6.26
C GLU A 85 12.44 10.85 7.54
N PRO A 86 13.07 10.50 8.68
CA PRO A 86 12.36 10.07 9.87
C PRO A 86 11.48 11.16 10.49
N GLN A 87 11.84 12.43 10.34
CA GLN A 87 11.00 13.57 10.74
C GLN A 87 9.84 13.81 9.76
N GLY A 88 10.00 13.31 8.54
CA GLY A 88 9.06 13.42 7.43
C GLY A 88 9.00 14.82 6.82
N LEU A 89 8.65 14.86 5.54
CA LEU A 89 8.41 16.09 4.79
C LEU A 89 6.91 16.42 4.74
N LEU A 90 6.55 17.68 4.92
CA LEU A 90 5.19 18.16 4.74
C LEU A 90 4.93 18.43 3.26
N LEU A 91 4.00 17.68 2.69
CA LEU A 91 3.53 17.91 1.33
C LEU A 91 2.31 18.83 1.36
N ARG A 92 2.31 19.89 0.55
CA ARG A 92 1.19 20.83 0.47
C ARG A 92 -0.10 20.10 0.11
N GLY A 93 -1.15 20.33 0.90
CA GLY A 93 -2.49 19.76 0.67
C GLY A 93 -2.65 18.28 1.03
N GLN A 94 -1.61 17.63 1.58
CA GLN A 94 -1.69 16.23 2.02
C GLN A 94 -1.64 16.16 3.56
N PRO A 95 -2.61 15.48 4.21
CA PRO A 95 -2.55 15.27 5.65
C PRO A 95 -1.51 14.19 5.98
N GLY A 96 -0.49 14.54 6.77
CA GLY A 96 0.56 13.61 7.22
C GLY A 96 1.94 14.06 6.79
N ARG A 97 2.90 13.13 6.81
CA ARG A 97 4.32 13.40 6.51
C ARG A 97 4.86 12.36 5.55
N LEU A 98 5.56 12.78 4.51
CA LEU A 98 6.27 11.88 3.60
C LEU A 98 7.56 11.42 4.26
N VAL A 99 7.66 10.14 4.62
CA VAL A 99 8.79 9.61 5.41
C VAL A 99 9.74 8.73 4.62
N LEU A 100 9.27 8.14 3.52
CA LEU A 100 10.08 7.29 2.65
C LEU A 100 9.65 7.53 1.21
N TYR A 101 10.58 7.71 0.27
CA TYR A 101 10.22 7.97 -1.12
C TYR A 101 11.32 7.59 -2.10
N ASP A 102 10.94 7.46 -3.38
CA ASP A 102 11.87 7.23 -4.48
C ASP A 102 12.87 8.38 -4.65
N PRO A 103 14.17 8.08 -4.84
CA PRO A 103 15.18 9.11 -5.04
C PRO A 103 15.08 9.80 -6.41
N GLU A 104 14.34 9.22 -7.37
CA GLU A 104 14.21 9.75 -8.73
C GLU A 104 12.80 9.51 -9.30
N PRO A 105 12.31 10.36 -10.21
CA PRO A 105 10.97 10.24 -10.82
C PRO A 105 10.91 9.16 -11.92
N SER A 106 11.33 7.93 -11.60
CA SER A 106 11.50 6.83 -12.56
C SER A 106 10.19 6.22 -13.06
N HIS A 107 9.05 6.68 -12.56
CA HIS A 107 7.73 6.11 -12.83
C HIS A 107 6.90 7.04 -13.72
N SER A 108 7.35 7.30 -14.95
CA SER A 108 6.73 8.29 -15.85
C SER A 108 6.74 9.72 -15.32
N GLY A 109 7.85 10.13 -14.67
CA GLY A 109 8.02 11.48 -14.15
C GLY A 109 7.43 11.69 -12.76
N ILE A 110 6.90 10.65 -12.11
CA ILE A 110 6.49 10.67 -10.70
C ILE A 110 7.40 9.80 -9.83
N ARG A 111 7.37 10.06 -8.54
CA ARG A 111 7.98 9.26 -7.47
C ARG A 111 6.89 8.53 -6.70
N TRP A 112 7.17 7.32 -6.22
CA TRP A 112 6.36 6.72 -5.18
C TRP A 112 6.93 7.02 -3.80
N GLY A 113 6.06 7.12 -2.79
CA GLY A 113 6.47 7.30 -1.42
C GLY A 113 5.42 6.92 -0.40
N ILE A 114 5.82 6.87 0.87
CA ILE A 114 4.98 6.55 2.02
C ILE A 114 4.69 7.84 2.77
N LEU A 115 3.42 8.24 2.75
CA LEU A 115 2.86 9.29 3.59
C LEU A 115 2.35 8.65 4.89
N VAL A 116 2.81 9.14 6.03
CA VAL A 116 2.35 8.71 7.35
C VAL A 116 1.42 9.75 7.93
N GLY A 117 0.14 9.40 8.01
CA GLY A 117 -0.86 10.11 8.82
C GLY A 117 -0.98 9.49 10.22
N THR A 118 -1.82 10.10 11.05
CA THR A 118 -2.22 9.55 12.36
C THR A 118 -3.70 9.22 12.37
N SER A 119 -4.10 8.24 13.19
CA SER A 119 -5.51 7.99 13.48
C SER A 119 -6.17 9.23 14.08
N ALA A 120 -7.51 9.31 14.03
CA ALA A 120 -8.25 10.40 14.68
C ALA A 120 -7.99 10.50 16.20
N ARG A 121 -7.52 9.41 16.83
CA ARG A 121 -7.16 9.37 18.26
C ARG A 121 -5.67 9.63 18.53
N GLY A 122 -4.83 9.71 17.49
CA GLY A 122 -3.39 9.95 17.60
C GLY A 122 -2.56 8.77 18.13
N ASP A 123 -3.18 7.62 18.39
CA ASP A 123 -2.57 6.44 19.03
C ASP A 123 -1.92 5.45 18.04
N SER A 124 -2.21 5.61 16.75
CA SER A 124 -1.72 4.78 15.67
C SER A 124 -1.36 5.61 14.44
N ILE A 125 -0.48 5.07 13.61
CA ILE A 125 -0.13 5.65 12.31
C ILE A 125 -0.93 4.99 11.18
N ILE A 126 -1.12 5.75 10.11
CA ILE A 126 -1.74 5.27 8.87
C ILE A 126 -0.72 5.50 7.75
N PRO A 127 0.14 4.52 7.44
CA PRO A 127 1.06 4.60 6.31
C PRO A 127 0.31 4.36 4.99
N CYS A 128 0.44 5.29 4.05
CA CYS A 128 -0.20 5.24 2.74
C CYS A 128 0.84 5.40 1.64
N VAL A 129 0.79 4.55 0.61
CA VAL A 129 1.61 4.71 -0.59
C VAL A 129 0.93 5.74 -1.50
N ILE A 130 1.67 6.77 -1.90
CA ILE A 130 1.18 7.86 -2.76
C ILE A 130 2.14 8.12 -3.92
N ALA A 131 1.57 8.61 -5.02
CA ALA A 131 2.35 9.25 -6.07
C ALA A 131 2.70 10.68 -5.64
N VAL A 132 3.97 11.04 -5.81
CA VAL A 132 4.51 12.36 -5.48
C VAL A 132 5.08 12.96 -6.76
N THR A 133 4.59 14.15 -7.12
CA THR A 133 5.14 14.91 -8.26
C THR A 133 6.42 15.64 -7.85
N GLU A 134 7.27 15.96 -8.82
CA GLU A 134 8.48 16.76 -8.53
C GLU A 134 8.14 18.13 -7.93
N GLU A 135 7.02 18.74 -8.32
CA GLU A 135 6.55 20.01 -7.77
C GLU A 135 6.18 19.89 -6.27
N GLN A 136 5.47 18.82 -5.91
CA GLN A 136 5.12 18.54 -4.52
C GLN A 136 6.37 18.33 -3.67
N LEU A 137 7.36 17.58 -4.19
CA LEU A 137 8.60 17.32 -3.47
C LEU A 137 9.49 18.57 -3.36
N ALA A 138 9.59 19.37 -4.43
CA ALA A 138 10.36 20.61 -4.43
C ALA A 138 9.79 21.67 -3.48
N SER A 139 8.46 21.65 -3.26
CA SER A 139 7.77 22.55 -2.33
C SER A 139 7.68 21.99 -0.91
N ALA A 140 8.20 20.78 -0.67
CA ALA A 140 8.08 20.12 0.61
C ALA A 140 9.01 20.77 1.65
N THR A 141 8.55 20.84 2.89
CA THR A 141 9.33 21.38 3.99
C THR A 141 9.49 20.35 5.10
N THR A 142 10.66 20.29 5.71
CA THR A 142 10.85 19.54 6.95
C THR A 142 10.07 20.25 8.06
N GLN A 143 9.24 19.52 8.80
CA GLN A 143 8.64 20.12 9.99
C GLN A 143 9.72 20.30 11.07
N PRO A 144 9.81 21.47 11.73
CA PRO A 144 10.62 21.60 12.93
C PRO A 144 10.22 20.52 13.94
N ALA A 145 11.19 19.94 14.64
CA ALA A 145 10.90 19.04 15.75
C ALA A 145 9.89 19.75 16.69
N PRO A 146 8.84 19.06 17.17
CA PRO A 146 7.93 19.67 18.14
C PRO A 146 8.77 20.19 19.30
N GLU A 147 8.62 21.48 19.61
CA GLU A 147 9.29 22.07 20.77
C GLU A 147 8.93 21.24 22.00
N PRO A 148 9.91 20.90 22.86
CA PRO A 148 9.63 20.14 24.06
C PRO A 148 8.54 20.86 24.86
N PRO A 149 7.57 20.13 25.45
CA PRO A 149 6.51 20.77 26.21
C PRO A 149 7.14 21.64 27.29
N ASP A 150 6.76 22.92 27.32
CA ASP A 150 7.13 23.83 28.39
C ASP A 150 6.81 23.17 29.72
N LYS A 151 7.83 23.02 30.57
CA LYS A 151 7.66 22.48 31.92
C LYS A 151 6.82 23.49 32.70
N GLN A 152 5.51 23.28 32.76
CA GLN A 152 4.62 23.95 33.72
C GLN A 152 4.79 23.35 35.11
#